data_AF-A0A2T6AWI6-F1
#
_entry.id   AF-A0A2T6AWI6-F1
#
_cell.length_a   1.000
_cell.length_b   1.000
_cell.length_c   1.000
_cell.angle_alpha   90.00
_cell.angle_beta   90.00
_cell.angle_gamma   90.00
#
_symmetry.space_group_name_H-M   'P 1'
#
loop_
_entity.id
_entity.type
_entity.pdbx_description
1 polymer ?
#
loop_
_entity_poly.entity_id
_entity_poly.type
_entity_poly.pdbx_seq_one_letter_code
_entity_poly.pdbx_strand_id
1 'polypeptide(L)' 'MTVFAAHAQPVSMHKMQGDLRTCAVRLVDRRTGALHRINGRPLTLFSRRPAEAAAELLEGRDPAVWEALIEPLDPLARR' A
#
# COMPACT_ATOMS: atom_id res chain seq x y z
N MET A 1 33.30 34.10 -9.07
CA MET A 1 32.42 33.72 -7.95
C MET A 1 31.64 32.49 -8.37
N THR A 2 32.00 31.32 -7.85
CA THR A 2 31.34 30.04 -8.17
C THR A 2 30.30 29.79 -7.09
N VAL A 3 29.02 29.70 -7.44
CA VAL A 3 27.96 29.37 -6.48
C VAL A 3 27.25 28.09 -6.90
N PHE A 4 27.47 27.09 -6.05
CA PHE A 4 26.75 25.86 -5.75
C PHE A 4 25.50 25.51 -6.57
N ALA A 5 25.58 24.33 -7.21
CA ALA A 5 24.44 23.58 -7.70
C ALA A 5 23.52 23.22 -6.51
N ALA A 6 22.32 23.79 -6.50
CA ALA A 6 21.21 23.28 -5.71
C ALA A 6 20.74 21.98 -6.37
N HIS A 7 21.20 20.84 -5.86
CA HIS A 7 20.58 19.55 -6.14
C HIS A 7 19.17 19.57 -5.52
N ALA A 8 18.21 20.11 -6.25
CA ALA A 8 16.80 19.81 -6.05
C ALA A 8 16.68 18.29 -6.23
N GLN A 9 16.47 17.58 -5.14
CA GLN A 9 16.17 16.16 -5.19
C GLN A 9 14.96 15.99 -6.09
N PRO A 10 15.03 15.19 -7.17
CA PRO A 10 13.85 14.88 -7.93
C PRO A 10 12.92 14.15 -6.97
N VAL A 11 11.79 14.78 -6.64
CA VAL A 11 10.62 14.08 -6.13
C VAL A 11 10.47 12.84 -7.00
N SER A 12 10.59 11.65 -6.40
CA SER A 12 10.49 10.38 -7.12
C SER A 12 9.05 10.21 -7.62
N MET A 13 8.71 10.93 -8.69
CA MET A 13 7.51 10.76 -9.52
C MET A 13 7.55 9.46 -10.33
N HIS A 14 8.52 8.58 -10.09
CA HIS A 14 8.70 7.30 -10.76
C HIS A 14 7.90 6.12 -10.16
N LYS A 15 6.99 6.34 -9.20
CA LYS A 15 6.10 5.27 -8.68
C LYS A 15 4.61 5.56 -8.84
N MET A 16 4.25 6.40 -9.82
CA MET A 16 2.85 6.69 -10.16
C MET A 16 2.54 6.45 -11.65
N GLN A 17 3.39 5.70 -12.36
CA GLN A 17 3.01 5.13 -13.65
C GLN A 17 2.27 3.82 -13.34
N GLY A 18 0.96 3.80 -13.59
CA GLY A 18 0.06 2.70 -13.24
C GLY A 18 0.60 1.34 -13.65
N ASP A 19 1.12 0.60 -12.68
CA ASP A 19 1.23 -0.83 -12.83
C ASP A 19 -0.22 -1.34 -12.83
N LEU A 20 -0.73 -1.73 -14.01
CA LEU A 20 -2.06 -2.33 -14.14
C LEU A 20 -2.17 -3.68 -13.39
N ARG A 21 -1.12 -4.07 -12.66
CA ARG A 21 -1.09 -5.22 -11.77
C ARG A 21 -2.13 -5.06 -10.66
N THR A 22 -2.90 -6.11 -10.49
CA THR A 22 -3.77 -6.26 -9.33
C THR A 22 -2.90 -6.41 -8.10
N CYS A 23 -3.16 -5.62 -7.07
CA CYS A 23 -2.54 -5.78 -5.76
C CYS A 23 -3.54 -6.38 -4.78
N ALA A 24 -3.05 -7.17 -3.84
CA ALA A 24 -3.75 -7.48 -2.61
C ALA A 24 -3.54 -6.34 -1.61
N VAL A 25 -4.62 -5.86 -1.01
CA VAL A 25 -4.62 -4.84 0.05
C VAL A 25 -5.25 -5.45 1.29
N ARG A 26 -4.53 -5.41 2.40
CA ARG A 26 -4.91 -6.09 3.65
C ARG A 26 -4.76 -5.11 4.80
N LEU A 27 -5.62 -5.25 5.81
CA LEU A 27 -5.52 -4.47 7.03
C LEU A 27 -4.74 -5.27 8.07
N VAL A 28 -3.74 -4.65 8.70
CA VAL A 28 -2.85 -5.26 9.69
C VAL A 28 -2.91 -4.45 10.98
N ASP A 29 -3.04 -5.14 12.12
CA ASP A 29 -2.88 -4.53 13.44
C ASP A 29 -1.39 -4.31 13.70
N ARG A 30 -0.97 -3.05 13.82
CA ARG A 30 0.43 -2.65 14.00
C ARG A 30 1.04 -3.14 15.30
N ARG A 31 0.22 -3.40 16.32
CA ARG A 31 0.67 -3.83 17.65
C ARG A 31 1.00 -5.32 17.67
N THR A 32 0.33 -6.10 16.84
CA THR A 32 0.44 -7.57 16.85
C THR A 32 0.97 -8.16 15.55
N GLY A 33 1.02 -7.38 14.46
CA GLY A 33 1.27 -7.86 13.10
C GLY A 33 0.14 -8.72 12.53
N ALA A 34 -0.98 -8.88 13.24
CA ALA A 34 -2.06 -9.75 12.83
C ALA A 34 -2.92 -9.11 11.74
N LEU A 35 -3.34 -9.92 10.78
CA LEU A 35 -4.30 -9.49 9.77
C LEU A 35 -5.68 -9.33 10.37
N HIS A 36 -6.36 -8.26 9.98
CA HIS A 36 -7.76 -8.07 10.29
C HIS A 36 -8.59 -9.19 9.67
N ARG A 37 -9.46 -9.81 10.48
CA ARG A 37 -10.31 -10.92 10.07
C ARG A 37 -11.77 -10.56 10.28
N ILE A 38 -12.62 -10.88 9.30
CA ILE A 38 -14.08 -10.81 9.41
C ILE A 38 -14.60 -12.24 9.45
N ASN A 39 -15.37 -12.60 10.48
CA ASN A 39 -15.87 -13.96 10.70
C ASN A 39 -14.75 -15.03 10.61
N GLY A 40 -13.58 -14.72 11.18
CA GLY A 40 -12.41 -15.61 11.17
C GLY A 40 -11.58 -15.65 9.88
N ARG A 41 -12.01 -14.97 8.81
CA ARG A 41 -11.31 -14.95 7.51
C ARG A 41 -10.53 -13.65 7.31
N PRO A 42 -9.26 -13.68 6.87
CA PRO A 42 -8.51 -12.46 6.59
C PRO A 42 -9.20 -11.59 5.54
N LEU A 43 -9.40 -10.31 5.86
CA LEU A 43 -9.92 -9.35 4.89
C LEU A 43 -8.82 -9.01 3.90
N THR A 44 -9.06 -9.31 2.62
CA THR A 44 -8.16 -8.99 1.51
C THR A 44 -8.98 -8.37 0.38
N LEU A 45 -8.64 -7.15 -0.02
CA LEU A 45 -9.20 -6.49 -1.20
C LEU A 45 -8.23 -6.64 -2.36
N PHE A 46 -8.74 -6.96 -3.54
CA PHE A 46 -7.94 -6.99 -4.77
C PHE A 46 -8.27 -5.76 -5.60
N SER A 47 -7.27 -4.92 -5.87
CA SER A 47 -7.49 -3.66 -6.58
C SER A 47 -6.32 -3.32 -7.50
N ARG A 48 -6.63 -2.72 -8.65
CA ARG A 48 -5.65 -2.03 -9.52
C ARG A 48 -5.38 -0.59 -9.10
N ARG A 49 -6.13 -0.09 -8.12
CA ARG A 49 -5.97 1.22 -7.47
C ARG A 49 -5.68 0.97 -5.99
N PRO A 50 -4.51 0.41 -5.64
CA PRO A 50 -4.24 -0.06 -4.28
C PRO A 50 -4.22 1.08 -3.25
N ALA A 51 -3.80 2.28 -3.64
CA ALA A 51 -3.79 3.45 -2.75
C ALA A 51 -5.21 3.87 -2.32
N GLU A 52 -6.17 3.84 -3.24
CA GLU A 52 -7.56 4.17 -2.94
C GLU A 52 -8.22 3.09 -2.08
N ALA A 53 -8.02 1.82 -2.43
CA ALA A 53 -8.50 0.70 -1.61
C ALA A 53 -7.90 0.72 -0.19
N ALA A 54 -6.64 1.13 -0.05
CA ALA A 54 -6.01 1.32 1.26
C ALA A 54 -6.64 2.49 2.04
N ALA A 55 -6.93 3.61 1.38
CA ALA A 55 -7.60 4.75 2.00
C ALA A 55 -9.01 4.38 2.49
N GLU A 56 -9.80 3.68 1.67
CA GLU A 56 -11.13 3.17 2.05
C GLU A 56 -11.04 2.18 3.24
N LEU A 57 -10.04 1.29 3.24
CA LEU A 57 -9.81 0.37 4.36
C LEU A 57 -9.35 1.06 5.64
N LEU A 58 -8.73 2.23 5.57
CA LEU A 58 -8.27 2.98 6.74
C LEU A 58 -9.28 4.04 7.19
N GLU A 59 -10.30 4.34 6.39
CA GLU A 59 -11.33 5.31 6.73
C GLU A 59 -12.01 4.94 8.06
N GLY A 60 -12.09 5.93 8.96
CA GLY A 60 -12.65 5.76 10.30
C GLY A 60 -11.84 4.90 11.26
N ARG A 61 -10.61 4.50 10.92
CA ARG A 61 -9.73 3.68 11.77
C ARG A 61 -8.56 4.48 12.33
N ASP A 62 -8.13 4.09 13.53
CA ASP A 62 -6.96 4.70 14.18
C ASP A 62 -5.65 4.25 13.47
N PRO A 63 -4.87 5.17 12.88
CA PRO A 63 -3.60 4.86 12.21
C PRO A 63 -2.48 4.42 13.16
N ALA A 64 -2.61 4.63 14.47
CA ALA A 64 -1.68 4.08 15.47
C ALA A 64 -1.90 2.56 15.66
N VAL A 65 -3.11 2.07 15.39
CA VAL A 65 -3.48 0.66 15.53
C VAL A 65 -3.48 -0.07 14.20
N TRP A 66 -3.90 0.58 13.11
CA TRP A 66 -4.13 -0.06 11.83
C TRP A 66 -3.21 0.46 10.73
N GLU A 67 -2.76 -0.48 9.89
CA GLU A 67 -1.94 -0.23 8.71
C GLU A 67 -2.49 -1.00 7.52
N ALA A 68 -2.44 -0.40 6.33
CA ALA A 68 -2.78 -1.06 5.08
C ALA A 68 -1.52 -1.61 4.42
N LEU A 69 -1.47 -2.92 4.25
CA LEU A 69 -0.38 -3.62 3.58
C LEU A 69 -0.78 -3.89 2.13
N ILE A 70 0.05 -3.41 1.20
CA ILE A 70 -0.16 -3.52 -0.24
C ILE A 70 0.88 -4.47 -0.83
N GLU A 71 0.42 -5.60 -1.35
CA GLU A 71 1.25 -6.61 -2.01
C GLU A 71 0.86 -6.71 -3.49
N PRO A 72 1.75 -6.40 -4.44
CA PRO A 72 1.52 -6.69 -5.84
C PRO A 72 1.32 -8.19 -6.05
N LEU A 73 0.25 -8.59 -6.75
CA LEU A 73 0.11 -9.98 -7.16
C LEU A 73 0.97 -10.18 -8.41
N ASP A 74 1.98 -11.04 -8.29
CA ASP A 74 2.73 -11.46 -9.46
C ASP A 74 1.83 -12.38 -10.32
N PRO A 75 1.58 -12.06 -11.60
CA PRO A 75 0.79 -12.94 -12.48
C PRO A 75 1.41 -14.34 -12.63
N LEU A 76 2.70 -14.50 -12.35
CA LEU A 76 3.43 -15.76 -12.46
C LEU A 76 3.43 -16.60 -11.18
N ALA A 77 2.82 -16.12 -10.09
CA ALA A 77 2.69 -16.87 -8.82
C ALA A 77 1.63 -18.00 -8.86
N ARG A 78 1.22 -18.43 -10.07
CA ARG A 78 0.50 -19.69 -10.31
C ARG A 78 1.52 -20.81 -10.49
N ARG A 79 2.05 -21.36 -9.39
CA ARG A 79 2.73 -22.67 -9.37
C ARG A 79 2.41 -23.39 -8.08
#